data_AF-A0AAJ1B307-F1
#
_entry.id   AF-A0AAJ1B307-F1
#
_cell.length_a   1.000
_cell.length_b   1.000
_cell.length_c   1.000
_cell.angle_alpha   90.00
_cell.angle_beta   90.00
_cell.angle_gamma   90.00
#
_symmetry.space_group_name_H-M   'P 1'
#
loop_
_entity.id
_entity.type
_entity.pdbx_description
1 polymer ?
#
loop_
_entity_poly.entity_id
_entity_poly.type
_entity_poly.pdbx_seq_one_letter_code
_entity_poly.pdbx_strand_id
1 'polypeptide(L)'
;KDIEDYKTSRHLVYGIDTKRPLTLMDLATISMKELRKTGYLDDLEVSEEINACSVEITVHTTDGDEQWLLMFKNETHNHPTE
;
A
#
# COMPACT_ATOMS: atom_id res chain seq x y z
N LYS A 1 16.79 9.75 -16.52
CA LYS A 1 17.03 8.45 -15.86
C LYS A 1 15.70 7.92 -15.35
N ASP A 2 15.00 8.71 -14.55
CA ASP A 2 13.74 8.37 -13.87
C ASP A 2 12.57 7.93 -14.79
N ILE A 3 12.45 8.51 -15.99
CA ILE A 3 11.38 8.12 -16.94
C ILE A 3 11.60 6.71 -17.51
N GLU A 4 12.85 6.32 -17.76
CA GLU A 4 13.15 4.98 -18.30
C GLU A 4 13.03 3.90 -17.23
N ASP A 5 13.41 4.25 -15.99
CA ASP A 5 13.20 3.39 -14.83
C ASP A 5 11.68 3.13 -14.63
N TYR A 6 10.87 4.19 -14.69
CA TYR A 6 9.41 4.08 -14.65
C TYR A 6 8.82 3.17 -15.74
N LYS A 7 9.28 3.30 -17.00
CA LYS A 7 8.82 2.42 -18.09
C LYS A 7 9.21 0.98 -17.84
N THR A 8 10.42 0.75 -17.32
CA THR A 8 10.90 -0.59 -16.96
C THR A 8 10.02 -1.20 -15.87
N SER A 9 9.71 -0.47 -14.81
CA SER A 9 8.76 -0.88 -13.76
C SER A 9 7.37 -1.17 -14.35
N ARG A 10 6.88 -0.36 -15.31
CA ARG A 10 5.62 -0.63 -16.01
C ARG A 10 5.63 -1.90 -16.83
N HIS A 11 6.71 -2.19 -17.55
CA HIS A 11 6.84 -3.45 -18.29
C HIS A 11 6.91 -4.63 -17.34
N LEU A 12 7.63 -4.50 -16.22
CA LEU A 12 7.70 -5.55 -15.21
C LEU A 12 6.31 -5.80 -14.61
N VAL A 13 5.56 -4.75 -14.23
CA VAL A 13 4.26 -4.90 -13.55
C VAL A 13 3.16 -5.34 -14.53
N TYR A 14 3.04 -4.70 -15.70
CA TYR A 14 1.91 -4.85 -16.62
C TYR A 14 2.20 -5.63 -17.90
N GLY A 15 3.47 -5.93 -18.19
CA GLY A 15 3.92 -6.49 -19.47
C GLY A 15 4.24 -5.40 -20.51
N ILE A 16 5.09 -5.76 -21.48
CA ILE A 16 5.57 -4.86 -22.54
C ILE A 16 4.41 -4.35 -23.42
N ASP A 17 3.42 -5.20 -23.71
CA ASP A 17 2.30 -4.89 -24.60
C ASP A 17 1.08 -4.27 -23.89
N THR A 18 1.29 -3.68 -22.71
CA THR A 18 0.18 -3.13 -21.92
C THR A 18 -0.50 -1.97 -22.64
N LYS A 19 -1.84 -2.03 -22.75
CA LYS A 19 -2.68 -0.93 -23.27
C LYS A 19 -3.09 0.07 -22.18
N ARG A 20 -2.61 -0.10 -20.94
CA ARG A 20 -2.98 0.79 -19.84
C ARG A 20 -2.46 2.21 -20.10
N PRO A 21 -3.29 3.25 -19.90
CA PRO A 21 -2.87 4.63 -20.14
C PRO A 21 -1.77 5.07 -19.16
N LEU A 22 -0.98 6.04 -19.58
CA LEU A 22 -0.03 6.75 -18.73
C LEU A 22 -0.79 7.84 -17.97
N THR A 23 -0.84 7.75 -16.64
CA THR A 23 -1.54 8.71 -15.78
C THR A 23 -0.69 9.06 -14.57
N LEU A 24 -0.97 10.19 -13.92
CA LEU A 24 -0.29 10.57 -12.68
C LEU A 24 -0.50 9.54 -11.56
N MET A 25 -1.69 8.95 -11.49
CA MET A 25 -1.98 7.87 -10.54
C MET A 25 -1.13 6.62 -10.82
N ASP A 26 -0.89 6.29 -12.09
CA ASP A 26 0.00 5.18 -12.40
C ASP A 26 1.43 5.47 -11.99
N LEU A 27 1.94 6.64 -12.34
CA LEU A 27 3.28 7.08 -11.93
C LEU A 27 3.44 7.04 -10.40
N ALA A 28 2.42 7.48 -9.65
CA ALA A 28 2.43 7.48 -8.19
C ALA A 28 2.36 6.08 -7.56
N THR A 29 1.77 5.09 -8.25
CA THR A 29 1.51 3.75 -7.67
C THR A 29 2.38 2.64 -8.22
N ILE A 30 3.19 2.91 -9.25
CA ILE A 30 3.95 1.88 -9.95
C ILE A 30 5.02 1.23 -9.08
N SER A 31 5.74 1.99 -8.25
CA SER A 31 6.80 1.47 -7.38
C SER A 31 6.25 0.49 -6.35
N MET A 32 5.10 0.78 -5.74
CA MET A 32 4.44 -0.15 -4.81
C MET A 32 3.99 -1.44 -5.51
N LYS A 33 3.51 -1.34 -6.75
CA LYS A 33 3.12 -2.53 -7.54
C LYS A 33 4.33 -3.38 -7.92
N GLU A 34 5.46 -2.74 -8.21
CA GLU A 34 6.73 -3.41 -8.48
C GLU A 34 7.23 -4.14 -7.24
N LEU A 35 7.33 -3.46 -6.08
CA LEU A 35 7.75 -4.05 -4.80
C LEU A 35 6.90 -5.27 -4.41
N ARG A 36 5.59 -5.21 -4.65
CA ARG A 36 4.69 -6.34 -4.43
C ARG A 36 4.97 -7.50 -5.38
N LYS A 37 5.30 -7.23 -6.64
CA LYS A 37 5.61 -8.28 -7.63
C LYS A 37 6.96 -8.95 -7.39
N THR A 38 7.89 -8.23 -6.79
CA THR A 38 9.24 -8.72 -6.44
C THR A 38 9.32 -9.36 -5.05
N GLY A 39 8.21 -9.44 -4.31
CA GLY A 39 8.13 -10.14 -3.02
C GLY A 39 8.62 -9.35 -1.81
N TYR A 40 8.83 -8.03 -1.94
CA TYR A 40 9.26 -7.19 -0.81
C TYR A 40 8.10 -6.74 0.10
N LEU A 41 6.86 -7.11 -0.23
CA LEU A 41 5.65 -6.73 0.49
C LEU A 41 4.81 -7.96 0.87
N ASP A 42 5.46 -9.07 1.19
CA ASP A 42 4.76 -10.31 1.59
C ASP A 42 4.03 -10.15 2.92
N ASP A 43 4.51 -9.25 3.79
CA ASP A 43 3.86 -8.87 5.06
C ASP A 43 2.77 -7.79 4.89
N LEU A 44 2.44 -7.39 3.66
CA LEU A 44 1.39 -6.41 3.39
C LEU A 44 0.01 -7.06 3.56
N GLU A 45 -0.70 -6.69 4.62
CA GLU A 45 -2.10 -7.06 4.81
C GLU A 45 -2.98 -6.38 3.74
N VAL A 46 -3.68 -7.19 2.94
CA VAL A 46 -4.67 -6.70 1.97
C VAL A 46 -6.06 -7.05 2.50
N SER A 47 -6.79 -6.04 2.93
CA SER A 47 -8.17 -6.17 3.39
C SER A 47 -9.15 -5.55 2.38
N GLU A 48 -10.38 -6.08 2.32
CA GLU A 48 -11.49 -5.42 1.62
C GLU A 48 -11.90 -4.11 2.31
N GLU A 49 -11.50 -3.91 3.57
CA GLU A 49 -11.65 -2.64 4.27
C GLU A 49 -10.55 -1.65 3.83
N ILE A 50 -10.87 -0.85 2.81
CA ILE A 50 -10.01 0.22 2.25
C ILE A 50 -9.57 1.25 3.31
N ASN A 51 -10.19 1.23 4.50
CA ASN A 51 -10.04 2.23 5.55
C ASN A 51 -9.75 1.64 6.94
N ALA A 52 -9.16 0.46 6.99
CA ALA A 52 -8.67 -0.14 8.23
C ALA A 52 -7.15 -0.31 8.10
N CYS A 53 -6.40 0.30 9.01
CA CYS A 53 -4.97 0.11 9.14
C CYS A 53 -4.73 -0.61 10.48
N SER A 54 -3.99 -1.71 10.45
CA SER A 54 -3.61 -2.46 11.63
C SER A 54 -2.09 -2.31 11.85
N VAL A 55 -1.66 -2.13 13.10
CA VAL A 55 -0.24 -2.07 13.45
C VAL A 55 0.01 -2.98 14.64
N GLU A 56 0.95 -3.91 14.50
CA GLU A 56 1.42 -4.71 15.63
C GLU A 56 2.27 -3.84 16.55
N ILE A 57 1.91 -3.78 17.83
CA ILE A 57 2.62 -3.02 18.85
C ILE A 57 2.89 -3.90 20.07
N THR A 58 4.05 -3.69 20.69
CA THR A 58 4.37 -4.26 22.00
C THR A 58 3.93 -3.29 23.09
N VAL A 59 3.02 -3.72 23.96
CA VAL A 59 2.53 -2.94 25.10
C VAL A 59 3.22 -3.46 26.37
N HIS A 60 3.89 -2.56 27.08
CA HIS A 60 4.51 -2.86 28.37
C HIS A 60 3.47 -2.70 29.48
N THR A 61 2.96 -3.79 30.03
CA THR A 61 2.03 -3.79 31.18
C THR A 61 2.77 -4.11 32.48
N THR A 62 2.10 -3.97 33.62
CA THR A 62 2.66 -4.38 34.92
C THR A 62 2.92 -5.88 35.03
N ASP A 63 2.26 -6.68 34.18
CA ASP A 63 2.37 -8.14 34.14
C ASP A 63 3.34 -8.64 33.05
N GLY A 64 3.88 -7.74 32.22
CA GLY A 64 4.89 -8.03 31.21
C GLY A 64 4.64 -7.37 29.85
N ASP A 65 5.41 -7.79 28.84
CA ASP A 65 5.27 -7.32 27.46
C ASP A 65 4.21 -8.14 26.73
N GLU A 66 3.23 -7.46 26.13
CA GLU A 66 2.15 -8.08 25.38
C GLU A 66 2.12 -7.59 23.94
N GLN A 67 1.88 -8.50 22.98
CA GLN A 67 1.67 -8.15 21.57
C GLN A 67 0.20 -7.80 21.33
N TRP A 68 -0.05 -6.59 20.83
CA TRP A 68 -1.39 -6.08 20.53
C TRP A 68 -1.50 -5.63 19.08
N LEU A 69 -2.68 -5.76 18.50
CA LEU A 69 -3.00 -5.20 17.19
C LEU A 69 -3.78 -3.90 17.38
N LEU A 70 -3.15 -2.77 17.04
CA LEU A 70 -3.78 -1.46 17.07
C LEU A 70 -4.48 -1.21 15.74
N MET A 71 -5.81 -1.06 15.77
CA MET A 71 -6.61 -0.81 14.58
C MET A 71 -6.99 0.68 14.48
N PHE A 72 -6.56 1.34 13.41
CA PHE A 72 -6.99 2.67 13.03
C PHE A 72 -8.03 2.58 11.92
N LYS A 73 -9.18 3.20 12.15
CA LYS A 73 -10.20 3.45 11.12
C LYS A 73 -10.27 4.95 10.87
N ASN A 74 -9.98 5.40 9.66
CA ASN A 74 -10.11 6.80 9.31
C ASN A 74 -11.53 7.04 8.78
N GLU A 75 -12.49 7.47 9.60
CA GLU A 75 -13.82 7.80 9.07
C GLU A 75 -13.73 8.96 8.06
N THR A 76 -13.76 8.64 6.77
CA THR A 76 -13.84 9.65 5.72
C THR A 76 -15.29 10.09 5.61
N HIS A 77 -15.61 11.25 6.18
CA HIS A 77 -16.87 11.92 5.90
C HIS A 77 -16.82 12.49 4.47
N ASN A 78 -17.09 11.65 3.47
CA ASN A 78 -17.06 12.03 2.05
C ASN A 78 -18.26 12.91 1.62
N HIS A 79 -19.10 13.32 2.57
CA HIS A 79 -20.14 14.33 2.39
C HIS A 79 -19.71 15.59 3.13
N PRO A 80 -19.84 16.81 2.56
CA PRO A 80 -19.69 18.02 3.36
C PRO A 80 -20.78 18.00 4.43
N THR A 81 -20.37 18.06 5.69
CA THR A 81 -21.24 18.56 6.75
C THR A 81 -20.57 19.84 7.24
N GLU A 82 -21.36 20.91 7.12
CA GLU A 82 -21.04 22.36 7.17
C GLU A 82 -20.47 22.98 5.88
#